data_AF-A0A934KXZ7-F1
#
_entry.id   AF-A0A934KXZ7-F1
#
_cell.length_a   1.000
_cell.length_b   1.000
_cell.length_c   1.000
_cell.angle_alpha   90.00
_cell.angle_beta   90.00
_cell.angle_gamma   90.00
#
_symmetry.space_group_name_H-M   'P 1'
#
loop_
_entity.id
_entity.type
_entity.pdbx_description
1 polymer ?
#
loop_
_entity_poly.entity_id
_entity_poly.type
_entity_poly.pdbx_seq_one_letter_code
_entity_poly.pdbx_strand_id
1 'polypeptide(L)'
;MRSLAEPAVLLRAAIAAALTALACYPRLAHWGQRADAVWFYVGVIGWAAFVMWAAVFAWHQRHGQHEVFPKSVPQNLWLLTLVLGVSGAAISLHFGDPTLRQLAPTDFPRNPDQWLHHALFNLALEQPFLCFAPFAFLVRLLPSVRAAAIGVVMFGLLVFALKLQSLPAALTWDVAILMVLFRAIHSSVTVWLYLRGGVWLVWLFALLLLSRHWFALD
;
A
#
# COMPACT_ATOMS: atom_id res chain seq x y z
N MET A 1 -6.92 -13.66 -21.17
CA MET A 1 -5.74 -12.85 -21.53
C MET A 1 -6.09 -11.67 -22.44
N ARG A 2 -7.11 -11.75 -23.32
CA ARG A 2 -7.53 -10.64 -24.21
C ARG A 2 -7.75 -9.28 -23.51
N SER A 3 -8.18 -9.28 -22.25
CA SER A 3 -8.44 -8.05 -21.47
C SER A 3 -7.22 -7.21 -21.14
N LEU A 4 -6.04 -7.81 -20.98
CA LEU A 4 -4.80 -7.08 -20.67
C LEU A 4 -4.27 -6.33 -21.89
N ALA A 5 -4.48 -6.87 -23.09
CA ALA A 5 -4.01 -6.31 -24.34
C ALA A 5 -4.98 -5.28 -24.94
N GLU A 6 -6.07 -4.96 -24.25
CA GLU A 6 -7.01 -3.95 -24.72
C GLU A 6 -6.35 -2.56 -24.70
N PRO A 7 -6.36 -1.81 -25.81
CA PRO A 7 -5.67 -0.52 -25.90
C PRO A 7 -6.08 0.48 -24.81
N ALA A 8 -7.36 0.49 -24.42
CA ALA A 8 -7.86 1.34 -23.36
C ALA A 8 -7.30 0.98 -21.98
N VAL A 9 -7.10 -0.32 -21.71
CA VAL A 9 -6.48 -0.81 -20.46
C VAL A 9 -5.00 -0.45 -20.43
N LEU A 10 -4.29 -0.67 -21.54
CA LEU A 10 -2.87 -0.34 -21.66
C LEU A 10 -2.63 1.17 -21.50
N LEU A 11 -3.45 2.02 -22.12
CA LEU A 11 -3.34 3.47 -21.99
C LEU A 11 -3.56 3.93 -20.54
N ARG A 12 -4.60 3.43 -19.86
CA ARG A 12 -4.86 3.75 -18.45
C ARG A 12 -3.73 3.27 -17.54
N ALA A 13 -3.23 2.05 -17.77
CA ALA A 13 -2.10 1.49 -17.04
C ALA A 13 -0.82 2.31 -17.25
N ALA A 14 -0.55 2.76 -18.47
CA ALA A 14 0.59 3.61 -18.79
C ALA A 14 0.52 4.96 -18.07
N ILE A 15 -0.64 5.62 -18.08
CA ILE A 15 -0.85 6.88 -17.35
C ILE A 15 -0.67 6.66 -15.85
N ALA A 16 -1.31 5.64 -15.27
CA ALA A 16 -1.21 5.33 -13.84
C ALA A 16 0.23 4.97 -13.44
N ALA A 17 0.95 4.25 -14.28
CA ALA A 17 2.36 3.91 -14.08
C ALA A 17 3.28 5.13 -14.14
N ALA A 18 3.05 6.04 -15.10
CA ALA A 18 3.79 7.29 -15.19
C ALA A 18 3.57 8.16 -13.93
N LEU A 19 2.30 8.30 -13.50
CA LEU A 19 1.97 9.00 -12.25
C LEU A 19 2.60 8.31 -11.03
N THR A 20 2.61 6.98 -11.00
CA THR A 20 3.23 6.20 -9.92
C THR A 20 4.74 6.45 -9.86
N ALA A 21 5.42 6.39 -11.00
CA ALA A 21 6.85 6.63 -11.11
C ALA A 21 7.22 8.06 -10.70
N LEU A 22 6.44 9.06 -11.14
CA LEU A 22 6.60 10.46 -10.75
C LEU A 22 6.38 10.66 -9.24
N ALA A 23 5.34 10.07 -8.66
CA ALA A 23 5.06 10.17 -7.23
C ALA A 23 6.14 9.46 -6.38
N CYS A 24 6.79 8.42 -6.91
CA CYS A 24 7.88 7.72 -6.23
C CYS A 24 9.23 8.42 -6.36
N TYR A 25 9.43 9.25 -7.37
CA TYR A 25 10.69 9.93 -7.65
C TYR A 25 11.30 10.65 -6.44
N PRO A 26 10.55 11.46 -5.66
CA PRO A 26 11.13 12.20 -4.56
C PRO A 26 11.76 11.30 -3.50
N ARG A 27 11.13 10.16 -3.19
CA ARG A 27 11.70 9.17 -2.25
C ARG A 27 12.95 8.48 -2.83
N LEU A 28 12.93 8.16 -4.13
CA LEU A 28 14.07 7.54 -4.80
C LEU A 28 15.28 8.48 -4.90
N ALA A 29 15.05 9.76 -5.18
CA ALA A 29 16.10 10.77 -5.30
C ALA A 29 16.87 10.97 -3.98
N HIS A 30 16.17 10.82 -2.84
CA HIS A 30 16.78 10.93 -1.51
C HIS A 30 17.35 9.61 -0.99
N TRP A 31 17.34 8.53 -1.78
CA TRP A 31 17.92 7.25 -1.38
C TRP A 31 19.45 7.29 -1.50
N GLY A 32 20.09 7.86 -0.48
CA GLY A 32 21.51 8.24 -0.48
C GLY A 32 22.52 7.10 -0.64
N GLN A 33 22.12 5.83 -0.57
CA GLN A 33 23.02 4.70 -0.79
C GLN A 33 23.27 4.40 -2.29
N ARG A 34 22.45 4.92 -3.21
CA ARG A 34 22.50 4.56 -4.65
C ARG A 34 22.04 5.70 -5.59
N ALA A 35 22.62 6.89 -5.42
CA ALA A 35 22.26 8.08 -6.19
C ALA A 35 22.42 7.90 -7.72
N ASP A 36 23.39 7.10 -8.15
CA ASP A 36 23.80 6.98 -9.57
C ASP A 36 22.80 6.18 -10.43
N ALA A 37 21.80 5.56 -9.81
CA ALA A 37 20.83 4.67 -10.46
C ALA A 37 19.37 5.10 -10.28
N VAL A 38 19.09 6.34 -9.85
CA VAL A 38 17.71 6.82 -9.60
C VAL A 38 16.82 6.62 -10.83
N TRP A 39 17.30 6.97 -12.02
CA TRP A 39 16.53 6.78 -13.26
C TRP A 39 16.28 5.31 -13.60
N PHE A 40 17.23 4.42 -13.28
CA PHE A 40 17.02 2.99 -13.42
C PHE A 40 15.89 2.52 -12.48
N TYR A 41 15.88 2.94 -11.21
CA TYR A 41 14.80 2.60 -10.28
C TYR A 41 13.46 3.19 -10.71
N VAL A 42 13.43 4.43 -11.20
CA VAL A 42 12.21 5.03 -11.77
C VAL A 42 11.70 4.19 -12.94
N GLY A 43 12.58 3.73 -13.83
CA GLY A 43 12.22 2.85 -14.94
C GLY A 43 11.68 1.49 -14.48
N VAL A 44 12.34 0.86 -13.52
CA VAL A 44 11.90 -0.42 -12.92
C VAL A 44 10.55 -0.27 -12.22
N ILE A 45 10.37 0.78 -11.43
CA ILE A 45 9.09 1.07 -10.76
C ILE A 45 8.01 1.39 -11.79
N GLY A 46 8.33 2.18 -12.81
CA GLY A 46 7.39 2.48 -13.90
C GLY A 46 6.92 1.21 -14.61
N TRP A 47 7.84 0.30 -14.93
CA TRP A 47 7.50 -0.98 -15.54
C TRP A 47 6.67 -1.88 -14.60
N ALA A 48 7.08 -2.01 -13.34
CA ALA A 48 6.34 -2.80 -12.36
C ALA A 48 4.94 -2.23 -12.13
N ALA A 49 4.83 -0.90 -11.96
CA ALA A 49 3.57 -0.20 -11.81
C ALA A 49 2.68 -0.38 -13.04
N PHE A 50 3.25 -0.37 -14.24
CA PHE A 50 2.50 -0.65 -15.46
C PHE A 50 1.86 -2.04 -15.43
N VAL A 51 2.63 -3.08 -15.11
CA VAL A 51 2.10 -4.44 -14.99
C VAL A 51 1.02 -4.54 -13.90
N MET A 52 1.26 -3.92 -12.75
CA MET A 52 0.31 -3.89 -11.63
C MET A 52 -1.00 -3.19 -12.00
N TRP A 53 -0.92 -1.98 -12.56
CA TRP A 53 -2.11 -1.22 -12.98
C TRP A 53 -2.83 -1.87 -14.15
N ALA A 54 -2.11 -2.52 -15.07
CA ALA A 54 -2.72 -3.31 -16.14
C ALA A 54 -3.54 -4.48 -15.55
N ALA A 55 -3.00 -5.21 -14.57
CA ALA A 55 -3.74 -6.25 -13.87
C ALA A 55 -4.98 -5.70 -13.16
N VAL A 56 -4.84 -4.57 -12.45
CA VAL A 56 -5.96 -3.89 -11.77
C VAL A 56 -7.06 -3.52 -12.76
N PHE A 57 -6.75 -2.77 -13.81
CA PHE A 57 -7.76 -2.35 -14.79
C PHE A 57 -8.35 -3.51 -15.59
N ALA A 58 -7.54 -4.50 -15.97
CA ALA A 58 -8.00 -5.62 -16.79
C ALA A 58 -8.88 -6.62 -16.04
N TRP A 59 -8.59 -6.87 -14.75
CA TRP A 59 -9.18 -7.99 -14.02
C TRP A 59 -10.06 -7.57 -12.85
N HIS A 60 -9.70 -6.53 -12.10
CA HIS A 60 -10.55 -6.09 -11.00
C HIS A 60 -11.91 -5.60 -11.52
N GLN A 61 -11.93 -4.79 -12.60
CA GLN A 61 -13.20 -4.30 -13.16
C GLN A 61 -14.11 -5.43 -13.65
N ARG A 62 -13.56 -6.59 -14.00
CA ARG A 62 -14.35 -7.73 -14.53
C ARG A 62 -14.77 -8.73 -13.46
N HIS A 63 -13.93 -8.94 -12.45
CA HIS A 63 -14.10 -10.02 -11.48
C HIS A 63 -14.30 -9.52 -10.04
N GLY A 64 -13.96 -8.27 -9.74
CA GLY A 64 -13.94 -7.69 -8.39
C GLY A 64 -15.29 -7.22 -7.86
N GLN A 65 -16.38 -7.38 -8.62
CA GLN A 65 -17.75 -6.95 -8.30
C GLN A 65 -17.96 -5.45 -8.08
N HIS A 66 -16.90 -4.65 -7.91
CA HIS A 66 -16.93 -3.21 -7.70
C HIS A 66 -15.92 -2.50 -8.62
N GLU A 67 -16.12 -1.20 -8.81
CA GLU A 67 -15.19 -0.37 -9.57
C GLU A 67 -13.94 -0.05 -8.75
N VAL A 68 -12.77 -0.05 -9.40
CA VAL A 68 -11.49 0.38 -8.76
C VAL A 68 -11.60 1.82 -8.25
N PHE A 69 -12.17 2.70 -9.09
CA PHE A 69 -12.39 4.11 -8.81
C PHE A 69 -13.90 4.39 -8.87
N PRO A 70 -14.64 4.09 -7.79
CA PRO A 70 -16.08 4.33 -7.78
C PRO A 70 -16.37 5.82 -7.89
N LYS A 71 -17.37 6.18 -8.70
CA LYS A 71 -17.80 7.58 -8.88
C LYS A 71 -18.40 8.19 -7.62
N SER A 72 -19.02 7.36 -6.79
CA SER A 72 -19.64 7.77 -5.54
C SER A 72 -19.39 6.70 -4.48
N VAL A 73 -18.92 7.14 -3.32
CA VAL A 73 -18.72 6.30 -2.14
C VAL A 73 -19.68 6.82 -1.06
N PRO A 74 -20.49 5.95 -0.44
CA PRO A 74 -21.48 6.39 0.53
C PRO A 74 -20.80 7.05 1.75
N GLN A 75 -21.43 8.10 2.29
CA GLN A 75 -20.86 8.95 3.35
C GLN A 75 -20.52 8.18 4.63
N ASN A 76 -21.29 7.12 4.95
CA ASN A 76 -21.02 6.27 6.09
C ASN A 76 -19.64 5.57 6.00
N LEU A 77 -19.21 5.17 4.80
CA LEU A 77 -17.90 4.55 4.60
C LEU A 77 -16.76 5.57 4.71
N TRP A 78 -16.98 6.83 4.33
CA TRP A 78 -16.01 7.90 4.59
C TRP A 78 -15.81 8.12 6.09
N LEU A 79 -16.91 8.26 6.84
CA LEU A 79 -16.86 8.43 8.30
C LEU A 79 -16.20 7.23 8.98
N LEU A 80 -16.54 6.01 8.57
CA LEU A 80 -15.92 4.82 9.13
C LEU A 80 -14.42 4.76 8.83
N THR A 81 -14.02 5.10 7.60
CA THR A 81 -12.60 5.18 7.22
C THR A 81 -11.84 6.21 8.06
N LEU A 82 -12.46 7.36 8.35
CA LEU A 82 -11.90 8.37 9.25
C LEU A 82 -11.70 7.80 10.65
N VAL A 83 -12.73 7.18 11.23
CA VAL A 83 -12.65 6.58 12.58
C VAL A 83 -11.58 5.49 12.63
N LEU A 84 -11.55 4.57 11.66
CA LEU A 84 -10.56 3.49 11.60
C LEU A 84 -9.14 4.04 11.40
N GLY A 85 -8.97 5.03 10.52
CA GLY A 85 -7.68 5.65 10.23
C GLY A 85 -7.11 6.40 11.43
N VAL A 86 -7.93 7.24 12.09
CA VAL A 86 -7.53 7.99 13.29
C VAL A 86 -7.25 7.04 14.46
N SER A 87 -8.10 6.04 14.67
CA SER A 87 -7.88 5.05 15.74
C SER A 87 -6.62 4.24 15.50
N GLY A 88 -6.41 3.77 14.27
CA GLY A 88 -5.19 3.06 13.87
C GLY A 88 -3.95 3.94 14.00
N ALA A 89 -4.05 5.22 13.66
CA ALA A 89 -2.97 6.20 13.80
C ALA A 89 -2.58 6.40 15.27
N ALA A 90 -3.57 6.58 16.15
CA ALA A 90 -3.35 6.72 17.59
C ALA A 90 -2.74 5.45 18.21
N ILE A 91 -3.28 4.27 17.90
CA ILE A 91 -2.72 2.99 18.38
C ILE A 91 -1.28 2.82 17.89
N SER A 92 -1.01 3.14 16.62
CA SER A 92 0.34 3.04 16.07
C SER A 92 1.30 4.01 16.76
N LEU A 93 0.89 5.26 16.99
CA LEU A 93 1.72 6.28 17.63
C LEU A 93 2.11 5.88 19.06
N HIS A 94 1.17 5.35 19.84
CA HIS A 94 1.40 5.04 21.25
C HIS A 94 2.05 3.67 21.48
N PHE A 95 1.73 2.65 20.66
CA PHE A 95 2.18 1.27 20.91
C PHE A 95 3.16 0.74 19.86
N GLY A 96 3.00 1.12 18.59
CA GLY A 96 3.80 0.57 17.48
C GLY A 96 5.09 1.34 17.24
N ASP A 97 4.98 2.65 17.06
CA ASP A 97 6.07 3.56 16.69
C ASP A 97 7.26 3.52 17.67
N PRO A 98 7.10 3.44 19.01
CA PRO A 98 8.25 3.38 19.92
C PRO A 98 9.16 2.18 19.64
N THR A 99 8.58 1.01 19.39
CA THR A 99 9.30 -0.23 19.07
C THR A 99 9.86 -0.19 17.65
N LEU A 100 9.05 0.25 16.69
CA LEU A 100 9.43 0.27 15.27
C LEU A 100 10.54 1.29 14.98
N ARG A 101 10.57 2.44 15.66
CA ARG A 101 11.64 3.46 15.50
C ARG A 101 13.01 2.94 15.90
N GLN A 102 13.06 2.06 16.91
CA GLN A 102 14.31 1.42 17.33
C GLN A 102 14.78 0.38 16.31
N LEU A 103 13.84 -0.38 15.74
CA LEU A 103 14.15 -1.46 14.79
C LEU A 103 14.48 -0.96 13.38
N ALA A 104 13.80 0.09 12.91
CA ALA A 104 13.92 0.61 11.55
C ALA A 104 13.87 2.15 11.53
N PRO A 105 14.89 2.83 12.07
CA PRO A 105 14.88 4.30 12.21
C PRO A 105 14.84 5.06 10.88
N THR A 106 15.24 4.41 9.78
CA THR A 106 15.22 4.97 8.42
C THR A 106 13.82 5.02 7.81
N ASP A 107 12.88 4.25 8.34
CA ASP A 107 11.50 4.18 7.84
C ASP A 107 10.59 5.27 8.42
N PHE A 108 11.11 6.08 9.35
CA PHE A 108 10.36 7.15 10.02
C PHE A 108 10.78 8.52 9.48
N PRO A 109 9.84 9.33 8.97
CA PRO A 109 10.16 10.66 8.49
C PRO A 109 10.53 11.59 9.65
N ARG A 110 11.55 12.41 9.46
CA ARG A 110 12.06 13.38 10.45
C ARG A 110 11.67 14.82 10.16
N ASN A 111 11.16 15.09 8.95
CA ASN A 111 10.71 16.41 8.54
C ASN A 111 9.47 16.29 7.63
N PRO A 112 8.73 17.39 7.40
CA PRO A 112 7.53 17.39 6.54
C PRO A 112 7.80 16.91 5.10
N ASP A 113 8.99 17.19 4.59
CA ASP A 113 9.42 16.80 3.24
C ASP A 113 9.57 15.27 3.10
N GLN A 114 10.28 14.63 4.03
CA GLN A 114 10.40 13.17 4.11
C GLN A 114 9.05 12.50 4.36
N TRP A 115 8.15 13.14 5.11
CA TRP A 115 6.79 12.67 5.29
C TRP A 115 6.03 12.66 3.97
N LEU A 116 6.10 13.75 3.20
CA LEU A 116 5.47 13.84 1.87
C LEU A 116 6.01 12.76 0.94
N HIS A 117 7.33 12.55 0.92
CA HIS A 117 7.97 11.50 0.12
C HIS A 117 7.48 10.10 0.53
N HIS A 118 7.30 9.85 1.83
CA HIS A 118 6.74 8.60 2.33
C HIS A 118 5.27 8.42 1.92
N ALA A 119 4.46 9.47 2.04
CA ALA A 119 3.05 9.46 1.67
C ALA A 119 2.86 9.19 0.19
N LEU A 120 3.56 9.93 -0.67
CA LEU A 120 3.48 9.74 -2.12
C LEU A 120 3.90 8.32 -2.52
N PHE A 121 5.03 7.83 -2.00
CA PHE A 121 5.49 6.48 -2.29
C PHE A 121 4.51 5.40 -1.80
N ASN A 122 3.96 5.55 -0.59
CA ASN A 122 3.02 4.60 -0.04
C ASN A 122 1.74 4.53 -0.87
N LEU A 123 1.13 5.69 -1.16
CA LEU A 123 -0.12 5.78 -1.91
C LEU A 123 0.05 5.30 -3.36
N ALA A 124 1.17 5.68 -3.99
CA ALA A 124 1.42 5.41 -5.39
C ALA A 124 1.93 4.00 -5.68
N LEU A 125 2.73 3.41 -4.79
CA LEU A 125 3.37 2.11 -5.05
C LEU A 125 3.01 1.05 -4.03
N GLU A 126 3.08 1.36 -2.73
CA GLU A 126 2.87 0.37 -1.69
C GLU A 126 1.42 -0.16 -1.69
N GLN A 127 0.42 0.72 -1.86
CA GLN A 127 -0.98 0.30 -1.94
C GLN A 127 -1.29 -0.55 -3.18
N PRO A 128 -0.86 -0.17 -4.41
CA PRO A 128 -0.98 -1.05 -5.57
C PRO A 128 -0.26 -2.39 -5.41
N PHE A 129 0.94 -2.38 -4.83
CA PHE A 129 1.75 -3.59 -4.68
C PHE A 129 1.20 -4.55 -3.63
N LEU A 130 0.71 -4.05 -2.48
CA LEU A 130 0.26 -4.90 -1.37
C LEU A 130 -1.23 -5.24 -1.43
N CYS A 131 -2.05 -4.41 -2.06
CA CYS A 131 -3.50 -4.59 -2.07
C CYS A 131 -4.06 -4.72 -3.50
N PHE A 132 -3.93 -3.70 -4.34
CA PHE A 132 -4.74 -3.62 -5.57
C PHE A 132 -4.37 -4.69 -6.60
N ALA A 133 -3.09 -4.80 -6.94
CA ALA A 133 -2.62 -5.77 -7.93
C ALA A 133 -2.70 -7.21 -7.44
N PRO A 134 -2.28 -7.56 -6.21
CA PRO A 134 -2.51 -8.90 -5.66
C PRO A 134 -3.99 -9.27 -5.65
N PHE A 135 -4.88 -8.35 -5.26
CA PHE A 135 -6.31 -8.62 -5.29
C PHE A 135 -6.79 -8.90 -6.71
N ALA A 136 -6.42 -8.06 -7.68
CA ALA A 136 -6.82 -8.22 -9.08
C ALA A 136 -6.35 -9.56 -9.68
N PHE A 137 -5.14 -10.01 -9.30
CA PHE A 137 -4.61 -11.30 -9.68
C PHE A 137 -5.34 -12.46 -8.99
N LEU A 138 -5.55 -12.37 -7.67
CA LEU A 138 -6.17 -13.44 -6.89
C LEU A 138 -7.65 -13.61 -7.18
N VAL A 139 -8.40 -12.53 -7.44
CA VAL A 139 -9.83 -12.63 -7.79
C VAL A 139 -10.05 -13.30 -9.15
N ARG A 140 -9.03 -13.31 -10.00
CA ARG A 140 -9.03 -14.04 -11.28
C ARG A 140 -8.73 -15.53 -11.08
N LEU A 141 -7.87 -15.88 -10.13
CA LEU A 141 -7.43 -17.25 -9.90
C LEU A 141 -8.34 -18.04 -8.96
N LEU A 142 -8.92 -17.37 -7.97
CA LEU A 142 -9.69 -18.00 -6.91
C LEU A 142 -11.19 -17.92 -7.19
N PRO A 143 -11.97 -18.92 -6.73
CA PRO A 143 -13.39 -19.03 -7.06
C PRO A 143 -14.27 -17.99 -6.36
N SER A 144 -13.75 -17.27 -5.35
CA SER A 144 -14.53 -16.30 -4.59
C SER A 144 -13.73 -15.05 -4.23
N VAL A 145 -14.43 -13.92 -4.16
CA VAL A 145 -13.89 -12.63 -3.69
C VAL A 145 -13.33 -12.73 -2.26
N ARG A 146 -13.96 -13.54 -1.40
CA ARG A 146 -13.48 -13.78 -0.03
C ARG A 146 -12.15 -14.50 -0.01
N ALA A 147 -11.99 -15.56 -0.83
CA ALA A 147 -10.73 -16.27 -0.94
C ALA A 147 -9.62 -15.35 -1.49
N ALA A 148 -9.94 -14.50 -2.47
CA ALA A 148 -9.02 -13.47 -2.95
C ALA A 148 -8.61 -12.48 -1.85
N ALA A 149 -9.57 -11.99 -1.06
CA ALA A 149 -9.30 -11.09 0.06
C ALA A 149 -8.37 -11.73 1.11
N ILE A 150 -8.62 -12.99 1.49
CA ILE A 150 -7.76 -13.75 2.40
C ILE A 150 -6.36 -13.90 1.79
N GLY A 151 -6.27 -14.24 0.50
CA GLY A 151 -4.99 -14.36 -0.20
C GLY A 151 -4.18 -13.06 -0.21
N VAL A 152 -4.83 -11.89 -0.30
CA VAL A 152 -4.15 -10.58 -0.20
C VAL A 152 -3.60 -10.35 1.21
N VAL A 153 -4.36 -10.70 2.26
CA VAL A 153 -3.88 -10.61 3.64
C VAL A 153 -2.67 -11.53 3.84
N MET A 154 -2.74 -12.77 3.36
CA MET A 154 -1.63 -13.74 3.42
C MET A 154 -0.39 -13.25 2.65
N PHE A 155 -0.59 -12.67 1.46
CA PHE A 155 0.49 -12.05 0.70
C PHE A 155 1.13 -10.89 1.48
N GLY A 156 0.32 -10.03 2.09
CA GLY A 156 0.80 -8.94 2.92
C GLY A 156 1.59 -9.40 4.15
N LEU A 157 1.22 -10.54 4.74
CA LEU A 157 1.97 -11.19 5.82
C LEU A 157 3.26 -11.84 5.33
N LEU A 158 3.26 -12.46 4.14
CA LEU A 158 4.47 -13.02 3.53
C LEU A 158 5.51 -11.93 3.26
N VAL A 159 5.11 -10.82 2.63
CA VAL A 159 6.00 -9.68 2.38
C VAL A 159 6.52 -9.11 3.69
N PHE A 160 5.68 -9.07 4.73
CA PHE A 160 6.09 -8.63 6.05
C PHE A 160 7.09 -9.57 6.71
N ALA A 161 6.91 -10.89 6.60
CA ALA A 161 7.87 -11.88 7.09
C ALA A 161 9.24 -11.75 6.40
N LEU A 162 9.26 -11.49 5.10
CA LEU A 162 10.51 -11.18 4.37
C LEU A 162 11.17 -9.91 4.90
N LYS A 163 10.39 -8.86 5.20
CA LYS A 163 10.91 -7.63 5.81
C LYS A 163 11.48 -7.88 7.21
N LEU A 164 10.82 -8.70 8.04
CA LEU A 164 11.31 -9.08 9.35
C LEU A 164 12.64 -9.83 9.28
N GLN A 165 12.83 -10.73 8.30
CA GLN A 165 14.09 -11.45 8.10
C GLN A 165 15.26 -10.54 7.71
N SER A 166 14.97 -9.37 7.13
CA SER A 166 15.99 -8.39 6.76
C SER A 166 16.43 -7.50 7.94
N LEU A 167 15.77 -7.60 9.10
CA LEU A 167 16.14 -6.81 10.27
C LEU A 167 17.43 -7.35 10.89
N PRO A 168 18.36 -6.47 11.28
CA PRO A 168 19.64 -6.88 11.88
C PRO A 168 19.51 -7.34 13.34
N ALA A 169 18.36 -7.07 14.00
CA ALA A 169 18.15 -7.32 15.43
C ALA A 169 17.30 -8.58 15.67
N ALA A 170 17.69 -9.39 16.66
CA ALA A 170 16.87 -10.51 17.13
C ALA A 170 15.62 -9.98 17.84
N LEU A 171 14.45 -10.22 17.26
CA LEU A 171 13.17 -9.92 17.89
C LEU A 171 12.82 -10.96 18.95
N THR A 172 12.28 -10.50 20.08
CA THR A 172 11.57 -11.38 21.01
C THR A 172 10.27 -11.88 20.38
N TRP A 173 9.86 -13.09 20.73
CA TRP A 173 8.65 -13.71 20.17
C TRP A 173 7.39 -12.87 20.42
N ASP A 174 7.29 -12.21 21.57
CA ASP A 174 6.13 -11.39 21.93
C ASP A 174 5.97 -10.19 20.96
N VAL A 175 7.07 -9.51 20.65
CA VAL A 175 7.06 -8.38 19.72
C VAL A 175 6.78 -8.86 18.30
N ALA A 176 7.36 -9.99 17.89
CA ALA A 176 7.11 -10.57 16.57
C ALA A 176 5.62 -10.93 16.39
N ILE A 177 5.00 -11.58 17.37
CA ILE A 177 3.57 -11.94 17.35
C ILE A 177 2.71 -10.67 17.27
N LEU A 178 2.99 -9.68 18.11
CA LEU A 178 2.26 -8.41 18.11
C LEU A 178 2.35 -7.70 16.75
N MET A 179 3.53 -7.65 16.15
CA MET A 179 3.75 -7.05 14.84
C MET A 179 3.01 -7.79 13.72
N VAL A 180 3.01 -9.13 13.75
CA VAL A 180 2.26 -9.96 12.80
C VAL A 180 0.76 -9.73 12.94
N LEU A 181 0.23 -9.68 14.17
CA LEU A 181 -1.18 -9.40 14.42
C LEU A 181 -1.57 -8.00 13.93
N PHE A 182 -0.75 -6.99 14.24
CA PHE A 182 -0.97 -5.63 13.78
C PHE A 182 -0.99 -5.56 12.24
N ARG A 183 -0.03 -6.22 11.59
CA ARG A 183 0.04 -6.31 10.12
C ARG A 183 -1.16 -7.04 9.52
N ALA A 184 -1.63 -8.12 10.14
CA ALA A 184 -2.81 -8.86 9.70
C ALA A 184 -4.05 -7.96 9.76
N ILE A 185 -4.29 -7.30 10.90
CA ILE A 185 -5.43 -6.40 11.10
C ILE A 185 -5.39 -5.26 10.08
N HIS A 186 -4.24 -4.59 9.94
CA HIS A 186 -4.07 -3.52 8.97
C HIS A 186 -4.40 -4.02 7.56
N SER A 187 -3.84 -5.15 7.13
CA SER A 187 -4.07 -5.68 5.79
C SER A 187 -5.53 -6.07 5.58
N SER A 188 -6.19 -6.65 6.59
CA SER A 188 -7.61 -6.97 6.55
C SER A 188 -8.49 -5.72 6.40
N VAL A 189 -8.20 -4.66 7.15
CA VAL A 189 -8.92 -3.38 7.04
C VAL A 189 -8.70 -2.76 5.66
N THR A 190 -7.46 -2.72 5.16
CA THR A 190 -7.16 -2.20 3.82
C THR A 190 -7.94 -2.93 2.73
N VAL A 191 -7.94 -4.27 2.75
CA VAL A 191 -8.67 -5.08 1.77
C VAL A 191 -10.19 -4.88 1.90
N TRP A 192 -10.70 -4.78 3.13
CA TRP A 192 -12.11 -4.54 3.38
C TRP A 192 -12.56 -3.17 2.83
N LEU A 193 -11.77 -2.11 3.06
CA LEU A 193 -12.01 -0.78 2.51
C LEU A 193 -11.94 -0.79 0.99
N TYR A 194 -10.96 -1.49 0.42
CA TYR A 194 -10.81 -1.63 -1.03
C TYR A 194 -12.05 -2.28 -1.67
N LEU A 195 -12.57 -3.34 -1.06
CA LEU A 195 -13.78 -4.02 -1.53
C LEU A 195 -15.05 -3.18 -1.43
N ARG A 196 -15.12 -2.23 -0.49
CA ARG A 196 -16.32 -1.45 -0.19
C ARG A 196 -16.36 -0.08 -0.86
N GLY A 197 -15.22 0.58 -1.02
CA GLY A 197 -15.14 1.93 -1.58
C GLY A 197 -13.93 2.18 -2.48
N GLY A 198 -13.27 1.11 -2.93
CA GLY A 198 -12.19 1.18 -3.91
C GLY A 198 -10.95 1.89 -3.40
N VAL A 199 -10.21 2.48 -4.34
CA VAL A 199 -8.92 3.12 -4.09
C VAL A 199 -9.02 4.31 -3.14
N TRP A 200 -10.11 5.10 -3.22
CA TRP A 200 -10.27 6.33 -2.45
C TRP A 200 -10.22 6.12 -0.94
N LEU A 201 -10.92 5.10 -0.44
CA LEU A 201 -10.93 4.80 1.00
C LEU A 201 -9.60 4.25 1.48
N VAL A 202 -8.93 3.43 0.67
CA VAL A 202 -7.60 2.91 0.99
C VAL A 202 -6.58 4.04 1.07
N TRP A 203 -6.62 4.98 0.13
CA TRP A 203 -5.73 6.14 0.15
C TRP A 203 -6.01 7.06 1.33
N LEU A 204 -7.28 7.33 1.66
CA LEU A 204 -7.60 8.10 2.86
C LEU A 204 -7.09 7.40 4.12
N PHE A 205 -7.36 6.10 4.27
CA PHE A 205 -6.91 5.32 5.41
C PHE A 205 -5.38 5.36 5.57
N ALA A 206 -4.64 5.14 4.48
CA ALA A 206 -3.19 5.20 4.47
C ALA A 206 -2.67 6.60 4.81
N LEU A 207 -3.28 7.66 4.27
CA LEU A 207 -2.92 9.05 4.57
C LEU A 207 -3.12 9.36 6.06
N LEU A 208 -4.25 8.96 6.64
CA LEU A 208 -4.54 9.14 8.06
C LEU A 208 -3.53 8.41 8.94
N LEU A 209 -3.20 7.16 8.60
CA LEU A 209 -2.17 6.43 9.33
C LEU A 209 -0.81 7.12 9.27
N LEU A 210 -0.41 7.61 8.10
CA LEU A 210 0.86 8.33 7.94
C LEU A 210 0.83 9.69 8.62
N SER A 211 -0.32 10.34 8.77
CA SER A 211 -0.45 11.63 9.44
C SER A 211 0.02 11.59 10.90
N ARG A 212 0.02 10.42 11.54
CA ARG A 212 0.52 10.23 12.91
C ARG A 212 1.96 10.73 13.11
N HIS A 213 2.78 10.66 12.06
CA HIS A 213 4.17 11.08 12.13
C HIS A 213 4.33 12.58 12.33
N TRP A 214 3.35 13.40 11.95
CA TRP A 214 3.38 14.85 12.20
C TRP A 214 3.42 15.19 13.69
N PHE A 215 2.82 14.36 14.56
CA PHE A 215 2.83 14.56 16.01
C PHE A 215 4.17 14.18 16.67
N ALA A 216 5.12 13.72 15.86
CA ALA A 216 6.42 13.29 16.33
C ALA A 216 7.57 13.87 15.49
N LEU A 217 7.27 14.90 14.69
CA LEU A 217 8.26 15.79 14.12
C LEU A 217 8.63 16.79 15.22
N ASP A 218 9.90 16.77 15.64
CA ASP A 218 10.46 17.77 16.55
C ASP A 218 10.67 19.12 15.84
#